data_AF-A0A7V6R4Y2-F1
#
_entry.id   AF-A0A7V6R4Y2-F1
#
_cell.length_a   1.000
_cell.length_b   1.000
_cell.length_c   1.000
_cell.angle_alpha   90.00
_cell.angle_beta   90.00
_cell.angle_gamma   90.00
#
_symmetry.space_group_name_H-M   'P 1'
#
loop_
_entity.id
_entity.type
_entity.pdbx_description
1 polymer ?
#
loop_
_entity_poly.entity_id
_entity_poly.type
_entity_poly.pdbx_seq_one_letter_code
_entity_poly.pdbx_strand_id
1 'polypeptide(L)'
;MKKLVSALLAVLMLVSIMLLTGCGSSGGIKTGLGQTVSIAKSTDATADKDGVAQVDVVMAAVGVDSKGKIVSVTIDTAQTRVAFDAQGKIKSDLQEKPKTKVELGKDYGMIKQSSIGREWYEQIAELEKWMVGKTIDQVKAMKVKAVDENHPSVPDEPDLTSKVTISVEDYIAAVEEAVKNAK
;
A
#
# COMPACT_ATOMS: atom_id res chain seq x y z
N MET A 1 5.78 -44.00 -39.41
CA MET A 1 6.47 -42.82 -38.83
C MET A 1 5.86 -41.48 -39.26
N LYS A 2 5.60 -41.22 -40.55
CA LYS A 2 5.06 -39.92 -41.01
C LYS A 2 3.68 -39.54 -40.43
N LYS A 3 2.76 -40.52 -40.24
CA LYS A 3 1.42 -40.27 -39.69
C LYS A 3 1.38 -40.06 -38.16
N LEU A 4 2.37 -40.60 -37.42
CA LEU A 4 2.49 -40.43 -35.97
C LEU A 4 3.18 -39.10 -35.61
N VAL A 5 4.10 -38.61 -36.44
CA VAL A 5 4.75 -37.31 -36.27
C VAL A 5 3.77 -36.15 -36.53
N SER A 6 2.88 -36.27 -37.52
CA SER A 6 1.87 -35.23 -37.79
C SER A 6 0.79 -35.11 -36.69
N ALA A 7 0.45 -36.20 -36.00
CA ALA A 7 -0.52 -36.16 -34.90
C ALA A 7 0.07 -35.52 -33.64
N LEU A 8 1.36 -35.76 -33.34
CA LEU A 8 2.05 -35.16 -32.20
C LEU A 8 2.30 -33.66 -32.39
N LEU A 9 2.56 -33.23 -33.64
CA LEU A 9 2.76 -31.81 -33.98
C LEU A 9 1.45 -31.01 -33.93
N ALA A 10 0.32 -31.64 -34.29
CA ALA A 10 -1.00 -31.00 -34.19
C ALA A 10 -1.45 -30.83 -32.74
N VAL A 11 -1.14 -31.78 -31.85
CA VAL A 11 -1.43 -31.67 -30.41
C VAL A 11 -0.53 -30.64 -29.74
N LEU A 12 0.75 -30.52 -30.13
CA LEU A 12 1.64 -29.46 -29.62
C LEU A 12 1.21 -28.05 -30.07
N MET A 13 0.69 -27.89 -31.29
CA MET A 13 0.13 -26.61 -31.74
C MET A 13 -1.19 -26.25 -31.04
N LEU A 14 -2.01 -27.22 -30.67
CA LEU A 14 -3.26 -26.99 -29.93
C LEU A 14 -3.01 -26.61 -28.46
N VAL A 15 -1.96 -27.14 -27.82
CA VAL A 15 -1.58 -26.78 -26.44
C VAL A 15 -0.93 -25.39 -26.37
N SER A 16 -0.25 -24.94 -27.44
CA SER A 16 0.36 -23.61 -27.49
C SER A 16 -0.62 -22.47 -27.81
N ILE A 17 -1.80 -22.77 -28.38
CA ILE A 17 -2.88 -21.78 -28.58
C ILE A 17 -3.69 -21.53 -27.29
N MET A 18 -3.68 -22.47 -26.34
CA MET A 18 -4.31 -22.27 -25.01
C MET A 18 -3.51 -21.34 -24.07
N LEU A 19 -2.27 -20.95 -24.42
CA LEU A 19 -1.44 -20.05 -23.62
C LEU A 19 -1.51 -18.58 -24.08
N LEU A 20 -2.32 -18.25 -25.10
CA LEU A 20 -2.44 -16.89 -25.66
C LEU A 20 -3.87 -16.33 -25.70
N THR A 21 -4.82 -16.88 -24.95
CA THR A 21 -6.16 -16.29 -24.78
C THR A 21 -6.23 -15.18 -23.70
N GLY A 22 -5.08 -14.60 -23.33
CA GLY A 22 -5.00 -13.49 -22.36
C GLY A 22 -5.25 -12.09 -22.94
N CYS A 23 -5.15 -11.89 -24.26
CA CYS A 23 -5.38 -10.58 -24.88
C CYS A 23 -6.87 -10.43 -25.22
N GLY A 24 -7.67 -10.18 -24.18
CA GLY A 24 -9.13 -10.08 -24.30
C GLY A 24 -9.72 -9.36 -23.12
N SER A 25 -9.52 -8.05 -23.06
CA SER A 25 -10.48 -7.13 -22.45
C SER A 25 -10.30 -5.75 -23.02
N SER A 26 -11.18 -5.40 -23.96
CA SER A 26 -11.51 -4.02 -24.33
C SER A 26 -12.35 -3.29 -23.27
N GLY A 27 -12.41 -3.80 -22.03
CA GLY A 27 -12.91 -3.04 -20.89
C GLY A 27 -11.85 -2.04 -20.44
N GLY A 28 -12.20 -0.75 -20.44
CA GLY A 28 -11.31 0.31 -19.98
C GLY A 28 -10.85 0.10 -18.54
N ILE A 29 -9.73 0.73 -18.19
CA ILE A 29 -9.25 0.78 -16.81
C ILE A 29 -10.14 1.74 -16.02
N LYS A 30 -10.69 1.26 -14.91
CA LYS A 30 -11.40 2.09 -13.94
C LYS A 30 -10.41 2.67 -12.96
N THR A 31 -10.63 3.91 -12.53
CA THR A 31 -9.78 4.55 -11.52
C THR A 31 -10.58 4.89 -10.27
N GLY A 32 -9.96 4.73 -9.09
CA GLY A 32 -10.61 5.04 -7.82
C GLY A 32 -9.64 5.58 -6.79
N LEU A 33 -10.19 6.31 -5.81
CA LEU A 33 -9.48 6.88 -4.67
C LEU A 33 -10.09 6.36 -3.37
N GLY A 34 -9.25 6.15 -2.36
CA GLY A 34 -9.64 5.72 -1.03
C GLY A 34 -8.68 6.23 0.02
N GLN A 35 -9.11 6.23 1.28
CA GLN A 35 -8.34 6.75 2.39
C GLN A 35 -8.72 6.12 3.73
N THR A 36 -7.80 6.16 4.69
CA THR A 36 -8.13 5.99 6.10
C THR A 36 -7.69 7.22 6.87
N VAL A 37 -8.45 7.58 7.90
CA VAL A 37 -8.16 8.74 8.75
C VAL A 37 -8.14 8.27 10.19
N SER A 38 -7.09 8.61 10.93
CA SER A 38 -6.93 8.25 12.33
C SER A 38 -6.38 9.42 13.13
N ILE A 39 -6.90 9.57 14.35
CA ILE A 39 -6.36 10.49 15.37
C ILE A 39 -5.74 9.75 16.55
N ALA A 40 -5.59 8.42 16.44
CA ALA A 40 -5.20 7.55 17.55
C ALA A 40 -3.83 7.87 18.15
N LYS A 41 -2.98 8.62 17.44
CA LYS A 41 -1.67 9.08 17.90
C LYS A 41 -1.68 10.47 18.55
N SER A 42 -2.86 11.07 18.74
CA SER A 42 -2.98 12.29 19.52
C SER A 42 -2.71 12.00 21.00
N THR A 43 -2.05 12.94 21.68
CA THR A 43 -1.70 12.81 23.10
C THR A 43 -1.99 14.11 23.83
N ASP A 44 -2.55 14.02 25.04
CA ASP A 44 -2.77 15.17 25.90
C ASP A 44 -1.43 15.78 26.35
N ALA A 45 -1.46 17.09 26.59
CA ALA A 45 -0.36 17.76 27.26
C ALA A 45 -0.35 17.42 28.75
N THR A 46 0.83 17.33 29.34
CA THR A 46 1.04 17.22 30.78
C THR A 46 1.80 18.44 31.29
N ALA A 47 2.00 18.54 32.61
CA ALA A 47 2.79 19.63 33.18
C ALA A 47 4.24 19.69 32.63
N ASP A 48 4.80 18.53 32.25
CA ASP A 48 6.20 18.38 31.85
C ASP A 48 6.40 18.03 30.37
N LYS A 49 5.31 17.88 29.60
CA LYS A 49 5.36 17.45 28.20
C LYS A 49 4.26 18.09 27.37
N ASP A 50 4.63 18.62 26.22
CA ASP A 50 3.68 19.10 25.22
C ASP A 50 2.77 17.97 24.73
N GLY A 51 1.51 18.31 24.50
CA GLY A 51 0.54 17.47 23.81
C GLY A 51 0.70 17.58 22.30
N VAL A 52 0.08 16.65 21.58
CA VAL A 52 0.09 16.63 20.12
C VAL A 52 -1.32 16.29 19.62
N ALA A 53 -1.88 17.16 18.80
CA ALA A 53 -3.03 16.84 17.97
C ALA A 53 -2.47 16.29 16.65
N GLN A 54 -2.70 15.00 16.39
CA GLN A 54 -2.20 14.33 15.19
C GLN A 54 -3.35 13.75 14.38
N VAL A 55 -3.31 14.01 13.07
CA VAL A 55 -4.17 13.33 12.08
C VAL A 55 -3.27 12.59 11.11
N ASP A 56 -3.42 11.27 11.09
CA ASP A 56 -2.82 10.39 10.11
C ASP A 56 -3.85 10.11 9.00
N VAL A 57 -3.49 10.44 7.76
CA VAL A 57 -4.31 10.16 6.58
C VAL A 57 -3.51 9.26 5.66
N VAL A 58 -3.95 8.02 5.50
CA VAL A 58 -3.46 7.13 4.44
C VAL A 58 -4.32 7.35 3.22
N MET A 59 -3.72 7.50 2.05
CA MET A 59 -4.42 7.72 0.78
C MET A 59 -3.96 6.66 -0.22
N ALA A 60 -4.89 6.15 -1.03
CA ALA A 60 -4.61 5.24 -2.11
C ALA A 60 -5.32 5.68 -3.40
N ALA A 61 -4.60 5.62 -4.52
CA ALA A 61 -5.13 5.74 -5.86
C ALA A 61 -4.91 4.42 -6.60
N VAL A 62 -5.96 3.88 -7.23
CA VAL A 62 -5.89 2.59 -7.92
C VAL A 62 -6.42 2.68 -9.34
N GLY A 63 -5.84 1.88 -10.23
CA GLY A 63 -6.41 1.50 -11.52
C GLY A 63 -6.81 0.02 -11.48
N VAL A 64 -8.00 -0.31 -11.97
CA VAL A 64 -8.57 -1.67 -11.94
C VAL A 64 -9.01 -2.07 -13.35
N ASP A 65 -8.61 -3.27 -13.79
CA ASP A 65 -9.06 -3.82 -15.08
C ASP A 65 -10.50 -4.36 -15.03
N SER A 66 -11.03 -4.77 -16.18
CA SER A 66 -12.38 -5.35 -16.28
C SER A 66 -12.59 -6.65 -15.50
N LYS A 67 -11.50 -7.31 -15.09
CA LYS A 67 -11.50 -8.55 -14.29
C LYS A 67 -11.38 -8.26 -12.80
N GLY A 68 -11.39 -7.00 -12.39
CA GLY A 68 -11.26 -6.60 -10.99
C GLY A 68 -9.83 -6.71 -10.46
N LYS A 69 -8.81 -6.79 -11.34
CA LYS A 69 -7.41 -6.83 -10.94
C LYS A 69 -6.84 -5.42 -10.88
N ILE A 70 -6.05 -5.16 -9.84
CA ILE A 70 -5.30 -3.92 -9.68
C ILE A 70 -4.22 -3.88 -10.77
N VAL A 71 -4.24 -2.88 -11.65
CA VAL A 71 -3.23 -2.66 -12.68
C VAL A 71 -2.26 -1.53 -12.32
N SER A 72 -2.67 -0.65 -11.41
CA SER A 72 -1.83 0.37 -10.81
C SER A 72 -2.33 0.66 -9.40
N VAL A 73 -1.41 0.97 -8.50
CA VAL A 73 -1.72 1.42 -7.15
C VAL A 73 -0.62 2.40 -6.72
N THR A 74 -1.03 3.48 -6.07
CA THR A 74 -0.13 4.44 -5.43
C THR A 74 -0.69 4.76 -4.06
N ILE A 75 0.15 4.69 -3.03
CA ILE A 75 -0.21 4.87 -1.64
C ILE A 75 0.70 5.96 -1.06
N ASP A 76 0.09 6.88 -0.33
CA ASP A 76 0.80 7.91 0.41
C ASP A 76 0.23 8.05 1.83
N THR A 77 0.97 8.70 2.71
CA THR A 77 0.51 9.00 4.07
C THR A 77 0.87 10.42 4.44
N ALA A 78 -0.10 11.21 4.88
CA ALA A 78 0.14 12.47 5.57
C ALA A 78 0.06 12.22 7.08
N GLN A 79 1.06 12.68 7.83
CA GLN A 79 1.04 12.63 9.30
C GLN A 79 1.14 14.07 9.83
N THR A 80 0.00 14.74 9.90
CA THR A 80 -0.05 16.16 10.30
C THR A 80 -0.07 16.26 11.82
N ARG A 81 0.81 17.08 12.39
CA ARG A 81 0.99 17.22 13.85
C ARG A 81 0.97 18.68 14.26
N VAL A 82 0.16 18.99 15.26
CA VAL A 82 0.13 20.29 15.93
C VAL A 82 0.45 20.08 17.41
N ALA A 83 1.64 20.51 17.83
CA ALA A 83 2.06 20.47 19.22
C ALA A 83 1.45 21.63 19.99
N PHE A 84 1.06 21.39 21.24
CA PHE A 84 0.51 22.41 22.14
C PHE A 84 0.96 22.18 23.59
N ASP A 85 1.11 23.25 24.37
CA ASP A 85 1.46 23.14 25.79
C ASP A 85 0.24 22.89 26.69
N ALA A 86 0.46 22.71 28.00
CA ALA A 86 -0.60 22.46 28.98
C ALA A 86 -1.63 23.61 29.10
N GLN A 87 -1.33 24.79 28.57
CA GLN A 87 -2.26 25.93 28.50
C GLN A 87 -2.99 26.00 27.14
N GLY A 88 -2.75 25.04 26.25
CA GLY A 88 -3.33 24.98 24.91
C GLY A 88 -2.67 25.93 23.90
N LYS A 89 -1.51 26.51 24.23
CA LYS A 89 -0.78 27.37 23.29
C LYS A 89 -0.10 26.49 22.25
N ILE A 90 -0.33 26.80 20.98
CA ILE A 90 0.30 26.10 19.86
C ILE A 90 1.81 26.35 19.86
N LYS A 91 2.56 25.26 19.71
CA LYS A 91 4.03 25.21 19.68
C LYS A 91 4.60 24.91 18.30
N SER A 92 3.82 24.29 17.42
CA SER A 92 4.18 24.08 16.02
C SER A 92 4.29 25.39 15.23
N ASP A 93 5.09 25.38 14.17
CA ASP A 93 5.10 26.47 13.19
C ASP A 93 3.81 26.44 12.35
N LEU A 94 3.05 27.52 12.40
CA LEU A 94 1.80 27.67 11.65
C LEU A 94 2.02 28.00 10.17
N GLN A 95 3.25 28.34 9.77
CA GLN A 95 3.60 28.61 8.37
C GLN A 95 4.20 27.38 7.66
N GLU A 96 4.52 26.33 8.42
CA GLU A 96 5.02 25.09 7.84
C GLU A 96 3.94 24.42 6.98
N LYS A 97 4.29 24.11 5.74
CA LYS A 97 3.39 23.37 4.85
C LYS A 97 3.52 21.89 5.17
N PRO A 98 2.43 21.21 5.58
CA PRO A 98 2.48 19.78 5.82
C PRO A 98 2.83 19.06 4.52
N LYS A 99 3.73 18.09 4.62
CA LYS A 99 4.15 17.22 3.52
C LYS A 99 3.72 15.79 3.79
N THR A 100 3.40 15.07 2.73
CA THR A 100 3.20 13.62 2.81
C THR A 100 4.54 12.89 2.95
N LYS A 101 4.50 11.59 3.28
CA LYS A 101 5.72 10.79 3.39
C LYS A 101 6.43 10.61 2.04
N VAL A 102 5.69 10.56 0.92
CA VAL A 102 6.32 10.56 -0.41
C VAL A 102 7.01 11.90 -0.69
N GLU A 103 6.36 13.03 -0.38
CA GLU A 103 6.95 14.37 -0.58
C GLU A 103 8.18 14.60 0.31
N LEU A 104 8.20 14.03 1.52
CA LEU A 104 9.36 14.03 2.40
C LEU A 104 10.48 13.12 1.86
N GLY A 105 10.13 11.98 1.26
CA GLY A 105 11.09 11.01 0.75
C GLY A 105 12.12 10.61 1.82
N LYS A 106 13.39 10.93 1.59
CA LYS A 106 14.48 10.65 2.55
C LYS A 106 14.39 11.49 3.82
N ASP A 107 13.78 12.69 3.75
CA ASP A 107 13.67 13.58 4.89
C ASP A 107 12.68 13.05 5.94
N TYR A 108 11.84 12.07 5.59
CA TYR A 108 11.00 11.37 6.56
C TYR A 108 11.84 10.60 7.61
N GLY A 109 13.00 10.07 7.19
CA GLY A 109 14.02 9.55 8.10
C GLY A 109 13.70 8.21 8.76
N MET A 110 12.80 7.41 8.18
CA MET A 110 12.46 6.08 8.72
C MET A 110 13.64 5.11 8.66
N ILE A 111 14.62 5.35 7.77
CA ILE A 111 15.81 4.51 7.63
C ILE A 111 16.53 4.30 8.97
N LYS A 112 16.46 5.27 9.88
CA LYS A 112 17.09 5.20 11.22
C LYS A 112 16.43 4.20 12.17
N GLN A 113 15.16 3.89 11.96
CA GLN A 113 14.36 2.97 12.76
C GLN A 113 14.05 1.67 12.01
N SER A 114 14.34 1.63 10.71
CA SER A 114 14.09 0.52 9.82
C SER A 114 15.12 -0.59 10.04
N SER A 115 14.67 -1.75 10.55
CA SER A 115 15.53 -2.93 10.75
C SER A 115 16.10 -3.51 9.46
N ILE A 116 15.50 -3.16 8.32
CA ILE A 116 15.94 -3.59 6.98
C ILE A 116 16.71 -2.50 6.22
N GLY A 117 16.97 -1.34 6.84
CA GLY A 117 17.75 -0.26 6.24
C GLY A 117 17.07 0.43 5.06
N ARG A 118 15.73 0.39 4.99
CA ARG A 118 14.92 0.98 3.90
C ARG A 118 14.04 2.12 4.41
N GLU A 119 13.89 3.16 3.62
CA GLU A 119 12.95 4.25 3.88
C GLU A 119 11.50 3.84 3.66
N TRP A 120 10.56 4.63 4.22
CA TRP A 120 9.13 4.32 4.13
C TRP A 120 8.65 4.22 2.67
N TYR A 121 9.06 5.17 1.82
CA TYR A 121 8.66 5.20 0.42
C TYR A 121 9.22 4.00 -0.37
N GLU A 122 10.33 3.40 0.07
CA GLU A 122 10.89 2.20 -0.55
C GLU A 122 10.13 0.93 -0.14
N GLN A 123 9.59 0.90 1.09
CA GLN A 123 8.76 -0.19 1.56
C GLN A 123 7.38 -0.15 0.90
N ILE A 124 6.73 1.02 0.85
CA ILE A 124 5.41 1.13 0.24
C ILE A 124 5.46 0.81 -1.26
N ALA A 125 6.52 1.20 -1.97
CA ALA A 125 6.71 0.85 -3.37
C ALA A 125 6.82 -0.67 -3.61
N GLU A 126 7.37 -1.45 -2.68
CA GLU A 126 7.38 -2.91 -2.79
C GLU A 126 6.01 -3.52 -2.49
N LEU A 127 5.25 -2.93 -1.56
CA LEU A 127 3.87 -3.33 -1.28
C LEU A 127 2.96 -3.07 -2.49
N GLU A 128 3.06 -1.89 -3.10
CA GLU A 128 2.35 -1.51 -4.33
C GLU A 128 2.63 -2.49 -5.47
N LYS A 129 3.91 -2.77 -5.73
CA LYS A 129 4.33 -3.77 -6.75
C LYS A 129 3.72 -5.14 -6.48
N TRP A 130 3.66 -5.55 -5.21
CA TRP A 130 3.07 -6.83 -4.83
C TRP A 130 1.56 -6.87 -5.08
N MET A 131 0.84 -5.74 -4.92
CA MET A 131 -0.60 -5.66 -5.16
C MET A 131 -0.99 -5.71 -6.65
N VAL A 132 -0.10 -5.28 -7.56
CA VAL A 132 -0.39 -5.29 -9.01
C VAL A 132 -0.62 -6.72 -9.53
N GLY A 133 -1.66 -6.90 -10.33
CA GLY A 133 -2.11 -8.17 -10.90
C GLY A 133 -3.05 -8.99 -9.98
N LYS A 134 -3.22 -8.56 -8.72
CA LYS A 134 -4.11 -9.19 -7.73
C LYS A 134 -5.49 -8.54 -7.71
N THR A 135 -6.49 -9.29 -7.26
CA THR A 135 -7.79 -8.72 -6.85
C THR A 135 -7.71 -8.19 -5.44
N ILE A 136 -8.65 -7.33 -5.04
CA ILE A 136 -8.70 -6.83 -3.66
C ILE A 136 -8.84 -7.96 -2.63
N ASP A 137 -9.61 -9.00 -2.94
CA ASP A 137 -9.76 -10.16 -2.05
C ASP A 137 -8.43 -10.89 -1.83
N GLN A 138 -7.60 -11.01 -2.87
CA GLN A 138 -6.25 -11.59 -2.77
C GLN A 138 -5.32 -10.70 -1.93
N VAL A 139 -5.45 -9.37 -2.03
CA VAL A 139 -4.69 -8.42 -1.21
C VAL A 139 -5.10 -8.51 0.26
N LYS A 140 -6.40 -8.59 0.54
CA LYS A 140 -6.94 -8.74 1.90
C LYS A 140 -6.60 -10.08 2.55
N ALA A 141 -6.40 -11.11 1.74
CA ALA A 141 -5.95 -12.42 2.20
C ALA A 141 -4.44 -12.52 2.44
N MET A 142 -3.70 -11.41 2.35
CA MET A 142 -2.27 -11.35 2.67
C MET A 142 -1.99 -11.97 4.05
N LYS A 143 -0.99 -12.83 4.11
CA LYS A 143 -0.49 -13.31 5.39
C LYS A 143 0.26 -12.21 6.11
N VAL A 144 -0.07 -12.00 7.38
CA VAL A 144 0.57 -11.03 8.25
C VAL A 144 0.94 -11.66 9.59
N LYS A 145 1.86 -11.03 10.29
CA LYS A 145 2.24 -11.36 11.66
C LYS A 145 2.33 -10.10 12.52
N ALA A 146 2.06 -10.27 13.80
CA ALA A 146 2.39 -9.26 14.80
C ALA A 146 3.88 -9.34 15.14
N VAL A 147 4.58 -8.22 15.06
CA VAL A 147 5.99 -8.09 15.47
C VAL A 147 6.07 -7.51 16.88
N ASP A 148 5.28 -6.47 17.14
CA ASP A 148 5.11 -5.82 18.45
C ASP A 148 3.76 -5.09 18.50
N GLU A 149 3.45 -4.41 19.61
CA GLU A 149 2.18 -3.70 19.80
C GLU A 149 1.94 -2.56 18.78
N ASN A 150 3.01 -1.93 18.29
CA ASN A 150 2.95 -0.87 17.28
C ASN A 150 2.97 -1.44 15.85
N HIS A 151 3.28 -2.73 15.70
CA HIS A 151 3.37 -3.42 14.43
C HIS A 151 2.56 -4.73 14.42
N PRO A 152 1.22 -4.66 14.56
CA PRO A 152 0.37 -5.84 14.73
C PRO A 152 0.14 -6.63 13.42
N SER A 153 0.44 -6.06 12.25
CA SER A 153 0.11 -6.67 10.96
C SER A 153 1.17 -6.38 9.89
N VAL A 154 2.39 -6.87 10.14
CA VAL A 154 3.52 -6.80 9.19
C VAL A 154 3.41 -7.96 8.18
N PRO A 155 3.68 -7.76 6.88
CA PRO A 155 3.61 -8.82 5.88
C PRO A 155 4.48 -10.03 6.23
N ASP A 156 3.88 -11.22 6.09
CA ASP A 156 4.54 -12.53 6.21
C ASP A 156 4.48 -13.30 4.88
N GLU A 157 4.48 -12.55 3.79
CA GLU A 157 4.63 -13.07 2.43
C GLU A 157 6.14 -13.15 2.08
N PRO A 158 6.64 -14.27 1.53
CA PRO A 158 8.08 -14.44 1.24
C PRO A 158 8.68 -13.31 0.39
N ASP A 159 7.90 -12.76 -0.53
CA ASP A 159 8.34 -11.68 -1.43
C ASP A 159 8.43 -10.31 -0.73
N LEU A 160 7.86 -10.17 0.47
CA LEU A 160 7.77 -8.94 1.25
C LEU A 160 8.50 -8.97 2.59
N THR A 161 8.75 -10.14 3.21
CA THR A 161 9.31 -10.24 4.57
C THR A 161 10.63 -9.48 4.76
N SER A 162 11.47 -9.36 3.73
CA SER A 162 12.74 -8.62 3.76
C SER A 162 12.66 -7.19 3.22
N LYS A 163 11.45 -6.76 2.84
CA LYS A 163 11.22 -5.52 2.08
C LYS A 163 10.23 -4.57 2.74
N VAL A 164 9.28 -5.10 3.50
CA VAL A 164 8.20 -4.37 4.16
C VAL A 164 8.11 -4.82 5.61
N THR A 165 8.49 -3.94 6.53
CA THR A 165 8.46 -4.17 7.99
C THR A 165 7.43 -3.30 8.70
N ILE A 166 6.70 -2.47 7.96
CA ILE A 166 5.59 -1.67 8.48
C ILE A 166 4.29 -2.48 8.48
N SER A 167 3.37 -2.11 9.37
CA SER A 167 2.02 -2.69 9.39
C SER A 167 1.19 -2.16 8.22
N VAL A 168 0.34 -3.02 7.63
CA VAL A 168 -0.27 -2.78 6.30
C VAL A 168 -1.79 -2.69 6.28
N GLU A 169 -2.45 -2.85 7.41
CA GLU A 169 -3.91 -2.84 7.57
C GLU A 169 -4.55 -1.58 6.99
N ASP A 170 -4.03 -0.40 7.32
CA ASP A 170 -4.56 0.88 6.84
C ASP A 170 -4.33 1.06 5.33
N TYR A 171 -3.19 0.58 4.81
CA TYR A 171 -2.90 0.63 3.37
C TYR A 171 -3.87 -0.28 2.61
N ILE A 172 -4.10 -1.50 3.10
CA ILE A 172 -5.06 -2.45 2.50
C ILE A 172 -6.47 -1.86 2.55
N ALA A 173 -6.87 -1.24 3.66
CA ALA A 173 -8.18 -0.61 3.80
C ALA A 173 -8.37 0.58 2.83
N ALA A 174 -7.38 1.45 2.68
CA ALA A 174 -7.42 2.55 1.72
C ALA A 174 -7.51 2.04 0.28
N VAL A 175 -6.75 0.99 -0.07
CA VAL A 175 -6.81 0.34 -1.39
C VAL A 175 -8.17 -0.33 -1.61
N GLU A 176 -8.76 -0.97 -0.58
CA GLU A 176 -10.10 -1.54 -0.66
C GLU A 176 -11.16 -0.48 -0.96
N GLU A 177 -11.13 0.64 -0.26
CA GLU A 177 -12.03 1.76 -0.54
C GLU A 177 -11.82 2.30 -1.96
N ALA A 178 -10.56 2.45 -2.39
CA ALA A 178 -10.22 2.92 -3.72
C ALA A 178 -10.76 1.98 -4.82
N VAL A 179 -10.66 0.66 -4.63
CA VAL A 179 -11.22 -0.33 -5.56
C VAL A 179 -12.75 -0.26 -5.59
N LYS A 180 -13.42 -0.09 -4.44
CA LYS A 180 -14.88 0.08 -4.37
C LYS A 180 -15.36 1.35 -5.08
N ASN A 181 -14.56 2.42 -5.00
CA ASN A 181 -14.86 3.71 -5.60
C ASN A 181 -14.49 3.79 -7.10
N ALA A 182 -13.85 2.75 -7.66
CA ALA A 182 -13.38 2.77 -9.03
C ALA A 182 -14.53 2.81 -10.05
N LYS A 183 -14.50 3.78 -10.97
CA LYS A 183 -15.52 3.99 -12.00
C LYS A 183 -14.93 4.04 -13.40
#